data_AF-A0A538FEV0-F1
#
_entry.id   AF-A0A538FEV0-F1
#
_cell.length_a   1.000
_cell.length_b   1.000
_cell.length_c   1.000
_cell.angle_alpha   90.00
_cell.angle_beta   90.00
_cell.angle_gamma   90.00
#
_symmetry.space_group_name_H-M   'P 1'
#
loop_
_entity.id
_entity.type
_entity.pdbx_description
1 polymer ?
#
loop_
_entity_poly.entity_id
_entity_poly.type
_entity_poly.pdbx_seq_one_letter_code
_entity_poly.pdbx_strand_id
1 'polypeptide(L)'
;MLRFEWNGLRMDDHVLVHDPRSAELTLTRGVVASVDTHKGHPNRVGIRVGGHSSGAAVLWPSHLAVHSDPVARSGACWRCAGLA
;
A
#
# COMPACT_ATOMS: atom_id res chain seq x y z
N MET A 1 -5.40 -8.31 -17.07
CA MET A 1 -5.52 -7.80 -15.69
C MET A 1 -4.13 -7.81 -15.09
N LEU A 2 -3.59 -6.67 -14.65
CA LEU A 2 -2.28 -6.61 -14.01
C LEU A 2 -2.44 -7.07 -12.56
N ARG A 3 -1.71 -8.13 -12.19
CA ARG A 3 -1.59 -8.55 -10.80
C ARG A 3 -0.77 -7.51 -10.05
N PHE A 4 -1.16 -7.20 -8.82
CA PHE A 4 -0.36 -6.35 -7.95
C PHE A 4 0.89 -7.13 -7.49
N GLU A 5 2.04 -6.75 -8.03
CA GLU A 5 3.33 -7.41 -7.76
C GLU A 5 4.04 -6.72 -6.59
N TRP A 6 3.66 -7.09 -5.36
CA TRP A 6 4.22 -6.52 -4.13
C TRP A 6 5.76 -6.53 -4.09
N ASN A 7 6.37 -7.66 -4.49
CA ASN A 7 7.83 -7.79 -4.49
C ASN A 7 8.50 -7.01 -5.63
N GLY A 8 7.72 -6.49 -6.58
CA GLY A 8 8.19 -5.63 -7.66
C GLY A 8 8.22 -4.15 -7.32
N LEU A 9 7.66 -3.73 -6.18
CA LEU A 9 7.62 -2.33 -5.76
C LEU A 9 9.02 -1.75 -5.57
N ARG A 10 9.19 -0.51 -6.02
CA ARG A 10 10.41 0.28 -5.93
C ARG A 10 10.13 1.58 -5.18
N MET A 11 11.18 2.21 -4.69
CA MET A 11 11.08 3.58 -4.17
C MET A 11 10.46 4.50 -5.22
N ASP A 12 9.67 5.46 -4.75
CA ASP A 12 8.90 6.43 -5.53
C ASP A 12 7.72 5.87 -6.34
N ASP A 13 7.46 4.56 -6.29
CA ASP A 13 6.22 3.99 -6.84
C ASP A 13 4.99 4.56 -6.11
N HIS A 14 3.97 4.92 -6.90
CA HIS A 14 2.68 5.40 -6.40
C HIS A 14 1.74 4.23 -6.10
N VAL A 15 1.16 4.26 -4.91
CA VAL A 15 0.27 3.19 -4.41
C VAL A 15 -0.91 3.79 -3.65
N LEU A 16 -1.96 2.98 -3.51
CA LEU A 16 -3.08 3.28 -2.64
C LEU A 16 -3.04 2.33 -1.45
N VAL A 17 -3.13 2.87 -0.23
CA VAL A 17 -3.04 2.09 1.00
C VAL A 17 -4.24 2.35 1.89
N HIS A 18 -4.79 1.30 2.50
CA HIS A 18 -5.74 1.45 3.60
C HIS A 18 -5.01 1.99 4.83
N ASP A 19 -5.26 3.25 5.20
CA ASP A 19 -4.62 3.87 6.37
C ASP A 19 -5.32 3.37 7.65
N PRO A 20 -4.61 2.61 8.52
CA PRO A 20 -5.21 2.07 9.75
C PRO A 20 -5.55 3.15 10.79
N ARG A 21 -5.08 4.40 10.59
CA ARG A 21 -5.40 5.54 11.46
C ARG A 21 -6.74 6.18 11.10
N SER A 22 -7.29 5.87 9.93
CA SER A 22 -8.63 6.28 9.49
C SER A 22 -9.64 5.24 9.94
N ALA A 23 -10.66 5.64 10.71
CA ALA A 23 -11.74 4.75 11.15
C ALA A 23 -12.46 4.08 9.97
N GLU A 24 -12.58 4.81 8.86
CA GLU A 24 -13.21 4.34 7.63
C GLU A 24 -12.28 3.44 6.79
N LEU A 25 -11.00 3.32 7.19
CA LEU A 25 -9.96 2.60 6.46
C LEU A 25 -9.94 3.02 4.98
N THR A 26 -10.02 4.32 4.72
CA THR A 26 -10.07 4.85 3.36
C THR A 26 -8.77 4.58 2.59
N LEU A 27 -8.89 4.38 1.27
CA LEU A 27 -7.72 4.31 0.39
C LEU A 27 -7.06 5.69 0.34
N THR A 28 -5.85 5.75 0.87
CA THR A 28 -5.02 6.93 0.93
C THR A 28 -3.90 6.82 -0.10
N ARG A 29 -3.66 7.89 -0.86
CA ARG A 29 -2.51 7.97 -1.76
C ARG A 29 -1.23 7.96 -0.97
N GLY A 30 -0.31 7.09 -1.35
CA GLY A 30 1.01 6.98 -0.78
C GLY A 30 2.09 6.83 -1.84
N VAL A 31 3.32 7.04 -1.41
CA VAL A 31 4.52 6.84 -2.21
C VAL A 31 5.42 5.88 -1.46
N VAL A 32 5.96 4.87 -2.15
CA VAL A 32 6.93 3.95 -1.55
C VAL A 32 8.19 4.73 -1.16
N ALA A 33 8.49 4.74 0.14
CA ALA A 33 9.64 5.45 0.71
C ALA A 33 10.79 4.52 1.11
N SER A 34 10.50 3.22 1.29
CA SER A 34 11.51 2.22 1.64
C SER A 34 11.07 0.83 1.16
N VAL A 35 12.04 0.03 0.73
CA VAL A 35 11.84 -1.40 0.41
C VAL A 35 12.95 -2.18 1.09
N ASP A 36 12.57 -3.03 2.05
CA ASP A 36 13.46 -3.96 2.72
C ASP A 36 13.21 -5.37 2.18
N THR A 37 14.22 -5.93 1.52
CA THR A 37 14.12 -7.21 0.81
C THR A 37 14.63 -8.36 1.67
N HIS A 38 13.80 -9.38 1.88
CA HIS A 38 14.19 -10.58 2.63
C HIS A 38 14.08 -11.82 1.74
N LYS A 39 15.12 -12.67 1.73
CA LYS A 39 15.05 -13.96 1.01
C LYS A 39 14.00 -14.86 1.64
N GLY A 40 13.11 -15.42 0.82
CA GLY A 40 12.07 -16.36 1.26
C GLY A 40 10.82 -15.73 1.88
N HIS A 41 10.76 -14.40 1.99
CA HIS A 41 9.60 -13.68 2.54
C HIS A 41 9.17 -12.53 1.62
N PRO A 42 7.90 -12.08 1.66
CA PRO A 42 7.49 -10.84 1.01
C PRO A 42 8.35 -9.66 1.48
N ASN A 43 8.65 -8.72 0.58
CA ASN A 43 9.37 -7.50 0.94
C ASN A 43 8.62 -6.74 2.04
N ARG A 44 9.35 -6.03 2.89
CA ARG A 44 8.75 -5.08 3.84
C ARG A 44 8.82 -3.69 3.23
N VAL A 45 7.67 -3.11 2.92
CA VAL A 45 7.57 -1.85 2.17
C VAL A 45 7.04 -0.75 3.09
N GLY A 46 7.78 0.35 3.17
CA GLY A 46 7.39 1.56 3.87
C GLY A 46 6.72 2.52 2.90
N ILE A 47 5.50 2.97 3.21
CA ILE A 47 4.71 3.88 2.37
C ILE A 47 4.53 5.19 3.10
N ARG A 48 5.04 6.27 2.51
CA ARG A 48 4.81 7.62 3.00
C ARG A 48 3.42 8.10 2.56
N VAL A 49 2.62 8.52 3.53
CA VAL A 49 1.28 9.08 3.34
C VAL A 49 1.19 10.47 4.01
N GLY A 50 0.36 11.34 3.47
CA GLY A 50 0.12 12.69 4.00
C GLY A 50 0.99 13.79 3.37
N GLY A 51 0.35 14.93 3.14
CA GLY A 51 0.86 16.23 2.66
C GLY A 51 -0.34 17.04 2.17
N HIS A 52 -0.82 18.10 2.85
CA HIS A 52 -0.17 19.42 2.96
C HIS A 52 -0.39 20.14 4.32
N SER A 53 -0.93 19.46 5.35
CA SER A 53 -1.19 20.09 6.66
C SER A 53 -1.13 19.16 7.88
N SER A 54 -1.25 17.84 7.68
CA SER A 54 -0.90 16.82 8.67
C SER A 54 0.47 16.24 8.33
N GLY A 55 1.34 16.10 9.33
CA GLY A 55 2.72 15.63 9.14
C GLY A 55 2.78 14.33 8.33
N ALA A 56 3.70 14.28 7.37
CA ALA A 56 3.94 13.07 6.59
C ALA A 56 4.32 11.91 7.54
N ALA A 57 3.70 10.76 7.35
CA ALA A 57 3.96 9.56 8.13
C ALA A 57 4.34 8.40 7.22
N VAL A 58 5.24 7.54 7.69
CA VAL A 58 5.57 6.27 7.01
C VAL A 58 4.77 5.15 7.66
N LEU A 59 3.89 4.53 6.89
CA LEU A 59 3.18 3.32 7.25
C LEU A 59 3.97 2.09 6.80
N TRP A 60 3.86 0.99 7.55
CA TRP A 60 4.45 -0.31 7.20
C TRP A 60 3.35 -1.36 7.06
N PRO A 61 2.50 -1.27 6.02
CA PRO A 61 1.34 -2.14 5.88
C PRO A 61 1.70 -3.55 5.44
N SER A 62 0.74 -4.47 5.65
CA SER A 62 0.72 -5.75 4.94
C SER A 62 0.48 -5.53 3.44
N HIS A 63 1.02 -6.40 2.60
CA HIS A 63 0.76 -6.36 1.15
C HIS A 63 -0.73 -6.47 0.79
N LEU A 64 -1.54 -7.04 1.70
CA LEU A 64 -2.99 -7.18 1.53
C LEU A 64 -3.76 -5.87 1.73
N ALA A 65 -3.11 -4.82 2.24
CA ALA A 65 -3.72 -3.51 2.50
C ALA A 65 -3.30 -2.45 1.46
N VAL A 66 -2.61 -2.86 0.40
CA VAL A 66 -2.03 -1.97 -0.62
C VAL A 66 -2.50 -2.38 -2.01
N HIS A 67 -2.72 -1.37 -2.86
CA HIS A 67 -3.13 -1.50 -4.23
C HIS A 67 -2.20 -0.69 -5.14
N SER A 68 -2.12 -1.10 -6.41
CA SER A 68 -1.59 -0.23 -7.46
C SER A 68 -2.43 1.05 -7.59
N ASP A 69 -1.82 2.14 -8.07
CA ASP A 69 -2.54 3.31 -8.57
C ASP A 69 -2.38 3.36 -10.10
N PRO A 70 -3.46 3.17 -10.91
CA PRO A 70 -4.85 2.97 -10.50
C PRO A 70 -5.14 1.58 -9.89
N VAL A 71 -6.21 1.50 -9.08
CA VAL A 71 -6.61 0.26 -8.37
C VAL A 71 -6.82 -0.89 -9.36
N ALA A 72 -6.00 -1.93 -9.24
CA ALA A 72 -6.26 -3.18 -9.93
C ALA A 72 -7.46 -3.89 -9.29
N ARG A 73 -8.53 -4.10 -10.06
CA ARG A 73 -9.77 -4.81 -9.62
C ARG A 73 -9.55 -6.28 -9.22
N SER A 74 -8.38 -6.86 -9.50
CA SER A 74 -8.04 -8.26 -9.23
C SER A 74 -7.19 -8.49 -7.97
N GLY A 75 -7.04 -7.48 -7.10
CA GLY A 75 -6.25 -7.61 -5.88
C GLY A 75 -6.96 -8.40 -4.78
N ALA A 76 -6.25 -9.32 -4.12
CA ALA A 76 -6.70 -9.99 -2.89
C ALA A 76 -6.57 -9.05 -1.68
N CYS A 77 -7.23 -7.89 -1.72
CA CYS A 77 -7.22 -6.96 -0.60
C CYS A 77 -8.15 -7.49 0.50
N TRP A 78 -7.65 -7.58 1.73
CA TRP A 78 -8.41 -8.11 2.86
C TRP A 78 -9.69 -7.31 3.14
N ARG A 79 -9.65 -5.99 2.90
CA ARG A 79 -10.80 -5.10 3.11
C ARG A 79 -11.77 -5.14 1.93
N CYS A 80 -11.26 -5.11 0.69
CA CYS A 80 -12.12 -5.16 -0.50
C CYS A 80 -12.81 -6.51 -0.67
N ALA A 81 -12.16 -7.62 -0.29
CA ALA A 81 -12.77 -8.95 -0.33
C ALA A 81 -13.96 -9.10 0.64
N GLY A 82 -13.96 -8.37 1.76
CA GLY A 82 -15.08 -8.36 2.71
C GLY A 82 -16.23 -7.42 2.35
N LEU A 83 -16.09 -6.62 1.29
CA LEU A 83 -17.12 -5.70 0.77
C LEU A 83 -17.74 -6.16 -0.55
N ALA A 84 -17.28 -7.29 -1.10
CA ALA A 84 -17.72 -7.87 -2.36
C ALA A 84 -18.84 -8.90 -2.17
#